data_AF-A0A0D3J589-F1
#
_entry.id   AF-A0A0D3J589-F1
#
_cell.length_a   1.000
_cell.length_b   1.000
_cell.length_c   1.000
_cell.angle_alpha   90.00
_cell.angle_beta   90.00
_cell.angle_gamma   90.00
#
_symmetry.space_group_name_H-M   'P 1'
#
loop_
_entity.id
_entity.type
_entity.pdbx_description
1 polymer ?
#
loop_
_entity_poly.entity_id
_entity_poly.type
_entity_poly.pdbx_seq_one_letter_code
_entity_poly.pdbx_strand_id
1 'polypeptide(L)'
;MRSLTRKGLGLEGLLYYQCHKATADLFGSADAAAIYQRIGATITFASPLGAAVCTRLRDGAYAQHAAALTELCAPPAALEQLLASKAVTLPLLLHIAPEGTPDPTPLLYDGAFCALGSCAALACACNGAAFALPRPYGGSRREICRR
;
A
#
# COMPACT_ATOMS: atom_id res chain seq x y z
N MET A 1 -26.95 12.86 8.09
CA MET A 1 -25.79 13.44 7.36
C MET A 1 -25.58 14.94 7.61
N ARG A 2 -26.60 15.80 7.68
CA ARG A 2 -26.43 17.26 7.87
C ARG A 2 -25.90 17.74 9.25
N SER A 3 -25.88 16.90 10.29
CA SER A 3 -25.38 17.32 11.62
C SER A 3 -23.87 17.09 11.83
N LEU A 4 -23.22 16.25 11.01
CA LEU A 4 -21.80 15.93 11.16
C LEU A 4 -20.88 16.95 10.48
N THR A 5 -21.32 17.58 9.39
CA THR A 5 -20.63 18.70 8.73
C THR A 5 -20.56 19.96 9.59
N ARG A 6 -21.41 20.09 10.63
CA ARG A 6 -21.42 21.26 11.54
C ARG A 6 -20.30 21.24 12.58
N LYS A 7 -19.61 20.11 12.78
CA LYS A 7 -18.51 19.96 13.75
C LYS A 7 -17.11 20.22 13.17
N GLY A 8 -16.99 20.56 11.89
CA GLY A 8 -15.68 20.86 11.28
C GLY A 8 -14.73 19.66 11.18
N LEU A 9 -15.22 18.43 11.37
CA LEU A 9 -14.41 17.23 11.10
C LEU A 9 -14.27 17.09 9.58
N GLY A 10 -13.02 17.09 9.10
CA GLY A 10 -12.69 16.74 7.72
C GLY A 10 -13.14 15.32 7.35
N LEU A 11 -13.01 14.97 6.07
CA LEU A 11 -13.44 13.68 5.51
C LEU A 11 -12.88 12.48 6.30
N GLU A 12 -11.62 12.57 6.74
CA GLU A 12 -10.94 11.61 7.62
C GLU A 12 -11.65 11.43 8.97
N GLY A 13 -12.06 12.52 9.60
CA GLY A 13 -12.78 12.50 10.87
C GLY A 13 -14.19 11.91 10.75
N LEU A 14 -14.80 12.06 9.58
CA LEU A 14 -16.12 11.49 9.25
C LEU A 14 -16.03 9.98 9.01
N LEU A 15 -14.99 9.53 8.30
CA LEU A 15 -14.68 8.10 8.13
C LEU A 15 -14.37 7.44 9.48
N TYR A 16 -13.57 8.12 10.30
CA TYR A 16 -13.18 7.67 11.64
C TYR A 16 -14.39 7.46 12.55
N TYR A 17 -15.32 8.42 12.55
CA TYR A 17 -16.52 8.35 13.38
C TYR A 17 -17.49 7.25 12.93
N GLN A 18 -17.65 7.04 11.62
CA GLN A 18 -18.52 5.99 11.08
C GLN A 18 -17.99 4.59 11.37
N CYS A 19 -16.67 4.40 11.21
CA CYS A 19 -16.04 3.11 11.44
C CYS A 19 -16.06 2.74 12.94
N HIS A 20 -15.90 3.72 13.84
CA HIS A 20 -16.03 3.49 15.28
C HIS A 20 -17.43 3.03 15.69
N LYS A 21 -18.48 3.62 15.10
CA LYS A 21 -19.87 3.19 15.34
C LYS A 21 -20.13 1.78 14.84
N ALA A 22 -19.68 1.46 13.63
CA ALA A 22 -19.82 0.12 13.07
C ALA A 22 -19.14 -0.95 13.95
N THR A 23 -17.97 -0.65 14.53
CA THR A 23 -17.32 -1.55 15.49
C THR A 23 -18.10 -1.69 16.80
N ALA A 24 -18.73 -0.63 17.28
CA ALA A 24 -19.56 -0.67 18.49
C ALA A 24 -20.83 -1.51 18.30
N ASP A 25 -21.45 -1.44 17.11
CA ASP A 25 -22.62 -2.25 16.77
C ASP A 25 -22.29 -3.74 16.61
N LEU A 26 -21.06 -4.07 16.16
CA LEU A 26 -20.63 -5.46 15.94
C LEU A 26 -20.07 -6.15 17.18
N PHE A 27 -19.34 -5.42 18.04
CA PHE A 27 -18.57 -5.99 19.16
C PHE A 27 -19.07 -5.54 20.55
N GLY A 28 -20.02 -4.61 20.60
CA GLY A 28 -20.47 -3.99 21.84
C GLY A 28 -19.55 -2.86 22.31
N SER A 29 -20.09 -1.95 23.12
CA SER A 29 -19.39 -0.71 23.52
C SER A 29 -18.20 -0.92 24.46
N ALA A 30 -18.10 -2.07 25.13
CA ALA A 30 -17.02 -2.35 26.08
C ALA A 30 -15.67 -2.53 25.37
N ASP A 31 -15.64 -3.28 24.27
CA ASP A 31 -14.40 -3.65 23.58
C ASP A 31 -14.14 -2.85 22.28
N ALA A 32 -15.17 -2.16 21.76
CA ALA A 32 -15.08 -1.46 20.48
C ALA A 32 -14.00 -0.37 20.43
N ALA A 33 -13.79 0.35 21.54
CA ALA A 33 -12.73 1.37 21.60
C ALA A 33 -11.34 0.73 21.46
N ALA A 34 -11.08 -0.38 22.16
CA ALA A 34 -9.78 -1.07 22.10
C ALA A 34 -9.50 -1.67 20.72
N ILE A 35 -10.50 -2.29 20.09
CA ILE A 35 -10.41 -2.82 18.72
C ILE A 35 -10.09 -1.69 17.74
N TYR A 36 -10.85 -0.60 17.84
CA TYR A 36 -10.71 0.54 16.94
C TYR A 36 -9.34 1.22 17.05
N GLN A 37 -8.81 1.39 18.27
CA GLN A 37 -7.48 1.95 18.48
C GLN A 37 -6.37 1.08 17.86
N ARG A 38 -6.51 -0.25 17.92
CA ARG A 38 -5.54 -1.16 17.27
C ARG A 38 -5.59 -1.04 15.76
N ILE A 39 -6.79 -0.97 15.16
CA ILE A 39 -6.95 -0.75 13.72
C ILE A 39 -6.32 0.60 13.32
N GLY A 40 -6.62 1.67 14.06
CA GLY A 40 -6.04 2.99 13.83
C GLY A 40 -4.51 3.00 13.90
N ALA A 41 -3.93 2.32 14.90
CA ALA A 41 -2.48 2.16 15.00
C ALA A 41 -1.90 1.45 13.78
N THR A 42 -2.49 0.32 13.35
CA THR A 42 -1.99 -0.42 12.18
C THR A 42 -2.03 0.39 10.89
N ILE A 43 -3.08 1.18 10.64
CA ILE A 43 -3.19 2.03 9.44
C ILE A 43 -2.11 3.12 9.44
N THR A 44 -1.86 3.72 10.61
CA THR A 44 -0.85 4.79 10.77
C THR A 44 0.56 4.30 10.45
N PHE A 45 0.89 3.05 10.82
CA PHE A 45 2.17 2.44 10.48
C PHE A 45 2.23 1.94 9.02
N ALA A 46 1.12 1.43 8.49
CA ALA A 46 1.09 0.86 7.14
C ALA A 46 1.31 1.91 6.03
N SER A 47 0.74 3.10 6.17
CA SER A 47 0.84 4.16 5.15
C SER A 47 2.27 4.57 4.77
N PRO A 48 3.15 5.00 5.72
CA PRO A 48 4.52 5.37 5.38
C PRO A 48 5.36 4.15 4.95
N LEU A 49 5.12 2.99 5.55
CA LEU A 49 5.84 1.77 5.21
C LEU A 49 5.57 1.33 3.77
N GLY A 50 4.30 1.34 3.35
CA GLY A 50 3.92 1.01 1.98
C GLY A 50 4.55 1.95 0.95
N ALA A 51 4.53 3.26 1.21
CA ALA A 51 5.16 4.25 0.34
C ALA A 51 6.69 4.05 0.23
N ALA A 52 7.36 3.75 1.35
CA ALA A 52 8.79 3.48 1.37
C ALA A 52 9.15 2.23 0.56
N VAL A 53 8.41 1.14 0.73
CA VAL A 53 8.65 -0.12 0.00
C VAL A 53 8.45 0.08 -1.51
N CYS A 54 7.34 0.71 -1.93
CA CYS A 54 7.09 0.98 -3.34
C CYS A 54 8.18 1.84 -3.98
N THR A 55 8.66 2.86 -3.26
CA THR A 55 9.74 3.73 -3.73
C THR A 55 11.05 2.95 -3.90
N ARG A 56 11.40 2.09 -2.94
CA ARG A 56 12.63 1.28 -3.01
C ARG A 56 12.60 0.25 -4.14
N LEU A 57 11.46 -0.43 -4.32
CA LEU A 57 11.29 -1.39 -5.42
C LEU A 57 11.39 -0.69 -6.77
N ARG A 58 10.79 0.49 -6.88
CA ARG A 58 10.92 1.33 -8.07
C ARG A 58 12.37 1.72 -8.31
N ASP A 59 13.05 2.32 -7.34
CA ASP A 59 14.44 2.76 -7.49
C ASP A 59 15.39 1.60 -7.88
N GLY A 60 15.16 0.41 -7.32
CA GLY A 60 15.90 -0.80 -7.69
C GLY A 60 15.67 -1.23 -9.14
N ALA A 61 14.42 -1.26 -9.59
CA ALA A 61 14.08 -1.56 -10.99
C ALA A 61 14.68 -0.52 -11.95
N TYR A 62 14.63 0.77 -11.59
CA TYR A 62 15.27 1.85 -12.35
C TYR A 62 16.78 1.61 -12.52
N ALA A 63 17.49 1.23 -11.45
CA ALA A 63 18.94 0.97 -11.51
C ALA A 63 19.27 -0.23 -12.41
N GLN A 64 18.49 -1.32 -12.31
CA GLN A 64 18.68 -2.51 -13.14
C GLN A 64 18.49 -2.23 -14.64
N HIS A 65 17.42 -1.52 -14.99
CA HIS A 65 17.14 -1.20 -16.39
C HIS A 65 18.11 -0.16 -16.96
N ALA A 66 18.58 0.79 -16.13
CA ALA A 66 19.58 1.75 -16.56
C ALA A 66 20.96 1.08 -16.79
N ALA A 67 21.35 0.11 -15.96
CA ALA A 67 22.55 -0.69 -16.20
C ALA A 67 22.45 -1.50 -17.51
N ALA A 68 21.30 -2.16 -17.76
CA ALA A 68 21.11 -2.94 -18.99
C ALA A 68 21.15 -2.08 -20.27
N LEU A 69 20.57 -0.87 -20.25
CA LEU A 69 20.59 0.04 -21.40
C LEU A 69 21.96 0.65 -21.66
N THR A 70 22.78 0.79 -20.64
CA THR A 70 24.11 1.41 -20.76
C THR A 70 25.16 0.44 -21.27
N GLU A 71 25.06 -0.85 -20.94
CA GLU A 71 25.85 -1.92 -21.57
C GLU A 71 25.67 -1.95 -23.10
N LEU A 72 24.51 -1.53 -23.60
CA LEU A 72 24.20 -1.46 -25.04
C LEU A 72 24.74 -0.19 -25.72
N CYS A 73 25.04 0.88 -24.97
CA CYS A 73 25.24 2.23 -25.53
C CYS A 73 26.64 2.85 -25.30
N ALA A 74 27.41 2.48 -24.26
CA ALA A 74 28.64 3.21 -23.93
C ALA A 74 29.68 2.43 -23.06
N PRO A 75 30.96 2.86 -23.00
CA PRO A 75 32.01 2.21 -22.21
C PRO A 75 31.72 2.26 -20.68
N PRO A 76 32.05 1.20 -19.92
CA PRO A 76 31.59 1.01 -18.54
C PRO A 76 32.16 2.01 -17.51
N ALA A 77 33.19 2.79 -17.86
CA ALA A 77 33.94 3.61 -16.90
C ALA A 77 33.23 4.90 -16.45
N ALA A 78 32.24 5.41 -17.20
CA ALA A 78 31.48 6.62 -16.85
C ALA A 78 30.12 6.32 -16.17
N LEU A 79 29.79 5.04 -16.02
CA LEU A 79 28.44 4.56 -15.71
C LEU A 79 27.99 4.88 -14.29
N GLU A 80 28.83 4.59 -13.29
CA GLU A 80 28.52 4.83 -11.88
C GLU A 80 28.33 6.32 -11.58
N GLN A 81 29.14 7.18 -12.21
CA GLN A 81 29.05 8.63 -12.00
C GLN A 81 27.80 9.25 -12.64
N LEU A 82 27.36 8.73 -13.80
CA LEU A 82 26.15 9.20 -14.45
C LEU A 82 24.88 8.68 -13.75
N LEU A 83 24.88 7.43 -13.26
CA LEU A 83 23.79 6.89 -12.43
C LEU A 83 23.69 7.61 -11.08
N ALA A 84 24.82 7.89 -10.43
CA ALA A 84 24.86 8.64 -9.18
C ALA A 84 24.35 10.08 -9.32
N SER A 85 24.53 10.69 -10.51
CA SER A 85 24.09 12.06 -10.77
C SER A 85 22.58 12.22 -10.98
N LYS A 86 21.83 11.12 -11.24
CA LYS A 86 20.44 11.15 -11.76
C LYS A 86 20.22 12.05 -12.99
N ALA A 87 21.28 12.57 -13.61
CA ALA A 87 21.19 13.49 -14.75
C ALA A 87 20.74 12.77 -16.04
N VAL A 88 20.90 11.45 -16.07
CA VAL A 88 20.48 10.60 -17.17
C VAL A 88 19.22 9.84 -16.74
N THR A 89 18.08 10.23 -17.30
CA THR A 89 16.80 9.56 -17.09
C THR A 89 16.60 8.44 -18.11
N LEU A 90 15.84 7.40 -17.77
CA LEU A 90 15.47 6.30 -18.69
C LEU A 90 15.03 6.78 -20.10
N PRO A 91 14.22 7.83 -20.23
CA PRO A 91 13.86 8.41 -21.54
C PRO A 91 15.05 8.94 -22.34
N LEU A 92 16.05 9.52 -21.69
CA LEU A 92 17.26 10.03 -22.36
C LEU A 92 18.16 8.89 -22.85
N LEU A 93 18.23 7.78 -22.10
CA LEU A 93 18.97 6.58 -22.53
C LEU A 93 18.32 5.91 -23.73
N LEU A 94 16.99 5.83 -23.75
CA LEU A 94 16.24 5.26 -24.87
C LEU A 94 16.40 6.06 -26.17
N HIS A 95 16.66 7.36 -26.11
CA HIS A 95 16.94 8.17 -27.30
C HIS A 95 18.31 7.91 -27.94
N ILE A 96 19.26 7.37 -27.18
CA ILE A 96 20.62 7.08 -27.66
C ILE A 96 20.75 5.58 -28.02
N ALA A 97 19.78 4.76 -27.59
CA ALA A 97 19.76 3.33 -27.80
C ALA A 97 19.50 2.92 -29.26
N PRO A 98 20.06 1.78 -29.71
CA PRO A 98 19.84 1.28 -31.06
C PRO A 98 18.36 0.94 -31.32
N GLU A 99 17.94 1.09 -32.58
CA GLU A 99 16.56 0.85 -33.02
C GLU A 99 16.13 -0.61 -32.73
N GLY A 100 15.01 -0.77 -32.03
CA GLY A 100 14.49 -2.08 -31.61
C GLY A 100 14.69 -2.41 -30.13
N THR A 101 15.28 -1.52 -29.34
CA THR A 101 15.38 -1.69 -27.88
C THR A 101 13.98 -1.66 -27.25
N PRO A 102 13.54 -2.73 -26.55
CA PRO A 102 12.25 -2.75 -25.87
C PRO A 102 12.25 -1.76 -24.70
N ASP A 103 11.27 -0.87 -24.66
CA ASP A 103 11.12 0.11 -23.58
C ASP A 103 10.81 -0.58 -22.23
N PRO A 104 11.66 -0.43 -21.20
CA PRO A 104 11.43 -1.00 -19.88
C PRO A 104 10.50 -0.16 -19.00
N THR A 105 10.03 1.01 -19.45
CA THR A 105 9.10 1.89 -18.71
C THR A 105 7.87 1.18 -18.13
N PRO A 106 7.16 0.27 -18.84
CA PRO A 106 6.05 -0.48 -18.26
C PRO A 106 6.46 -1.46 -17.14
N LEU A 107 7.70 -1.97 -17.15
CA LEU A 107 8.18 -2.99 -16.21
C LEU A 107 8.60 -2.43 -14.85
N LEU A 108 8.72 -1.10 -14.72
CA LEU A 108 9.16 -0.42 -13.51
C LEU A 108 8.28 -0.67 -12.27
N TYR A 109 7.02 -1.06 -12.48
CA TYR A 109 6.07 -1.29 -11.39
C TYR A 109 5.76 -2.76 -11.15
N ASP A 110 6.27 -3.70 -11.95
CA ASP A 110 5.97 -5.12 -11.79
C ASP A 110 6.35 -5.63 -10.40
N GLY A 111 7.53 -5.20 -9.91
CA GLY A 111 7.96 -5.50 -8.54
C GLY A 111 7.03 -4.92 -7.48
N ALA A 112 6.56 -3.68 -7.67
CA ALA A 112 5.62 -3.03 -6.75
C ALA A 112 4.24 -3.71 -6.76
N PHE A 113 3.73 -4.08 -7.94
CA PHE A 113 2.46 -4.80 -8.07
C PHE A 113 2.54 -6.23 -7.50
N CYS A 114 3.64 -6.94 -7.70
CA CYS A 114 3.87 -8.23 -7.06
C CYS A 114 3.91 -8.10 -5.52
N ALA A 115 4.55 -7.06 -4.99
CA ALA A 115 4.59 -6.80 -3.56
C ALA A 115 3.21 -6.46 -2.98
N LEU A 116 2.44 -5.60 -3.66
CA LEU A 116 1.08 -5.26 -3.26
C LEU A 116 0.13 -6.47 -3.37
N GLY A 117 0.28 -7.27 -4.43
CA GLY A 117 -0.48 -8.50 -4.62
C GLY A 117 -0.20 -9.54 -3.54
N SER A 118 1.05 -9.73 -3.15
CA SER A 118 1.41 -10.65 -2.05
C SER A 118 0.87 -10.16 -0.70
N CYS A 119 0.90 -8.85 -0.44
CA CYS A 119 0.28 -8.25 0.75
C CYS A 119 -1.24 -8.46 0.77
N ALA A 120 -1.92 -8.28 -0.37
CA ALA A 120 -3.35 -8.53 -0.50
C ALA A 120 -3.71 -10.02 -0.31
N ALA A 121 -2.90 -10.93 -0.86
CA ALA A 121 -3.07 -12.37 -0.66
C ALA A 121 -2.91 -12.76 0.82
N LEU A 122 -1.90 -12.20 1.50
CA LEU A 122 -1.70 -12.39 2.94
C LEU A 122 -2.88 -11.84 3.75
N ALA A 123 -3.36 -10.64 3.45
CA ALA A 123 -4.53 -10.06 4.10
C ALA A 123 -5.78 -10.94 3.91
N CYS A 124 -5.98 -11.49 2.71
CA CYS A 124 -7.06 -12.44 2.43
C CYS A 124 -6.93 -13.71 3.27
N ALA A 125 -5.73 -14.30 3.36
CA ALA A 125 -5.46 -15.47 4.18
C ALA A 125 -5.70 -15.20 5.68
N CYS A 126 -5.25 -14.06 6.20
CA CYS A 126 -5.50 -13.63 7.58
C CYS A 126 -7.00 -13.46 7.86
N ASN A 127 -7.74 -12.85 6.93
CA ASN A 127 -9.19 -12.68 7.06
C ASN A 127 -9.90 -14.05 7.04
N GLY A 128 -9.49 -14.97 6.18
CA GLY A 128 -9.99 -16.35 6.15
C GLY A 128 -9.74 -17.07 7.47
N ALA A 129 -8.53 -16.96 8.04
CA ALA A 129 -8.19 -17.55 9.33
C ALA A 129 -9.01 -16.96 10.49
N ALA A 130 -9.34 -15.66 10.45
CA ALA A 130 -10.16 -15.01 11.47
C ALA A 130 -11.58 -15.61 11.56
N PHE A 131 -12.15 -16.10 10.45
CA PHE A 131 -13.44 -16.80 10.47
C PHE A 131 -13.40 -18.18 11.12
N ALA A 132 -12.21 -18.80 11.21
CA ALA A 132 -12.03 -20.11 11.85
C ALA A 132 -11.89 -20.01 13.38
N LEU A 133 -11.69 -18.80 13.94
CA LEU A 133 -11.54 -18.63 15.38
C LEU A 133 -12.89 -18.78 16.10
N PRO A 134 -12.95 -19.52 17.22
CA PRO A 134 -14.13 -19.57 18.08
C PRO A 134 -14.47 -18.16 18.54
N ARG A 135 -15.69 -17.69 18.26
CA ARG A 135 -16.14 -16.38 18.74
C ARG A 135 -16.41 -16.49 20.25
N PRO A 136 -15.81 -15.63 21.09
CA PRO A 136 -15.98 -15.69 22.54
C PRO A 136 -17.36 -15.20 23.02
N TYR A 137 -18.18 -14.57 22.15
CA TYR A 137 -19.49 -14.06 22.53
C TYR A 137 -20.63 -15.04 22.23
N GLY A 138 -21.09 -15.73 23.27
CA GLY A 138 -22.36 -16.44 23.34
C GLY A 138 -23.57 -15.51 23.51
N GLY A 139 -23.59 -14.37 22.82
CA GLY A 139 -24.75 -13.47 22.79
C GLY A 139 -25.80 -14.01 21.83
N SER A 140 -26.93 -14.47 22.37
CA SER A 140 -28.04 -15.01 21.59
C SER A 140 -28.45 -14.02 20.49
N ARG A 141 -28.43 -14.47 19.23
CA ARG A 141 -28.78 -13.75 17.99
C ARG A 141 -30.14 -13.01 18.03
N ARG A 142 -30.95 -13.26 19.06
CA ARG A 142 -32.29 -12.72 19.26
C ARG A 142 -32.33 -11.28 19.78
N GLU A 143 -31.25 -10.75 20.36
CA GLU A 143 -31.28 -9.37 20.89
C GLU A 143 -30.91 -8.30 19.85
N ILE A 144 -30.10 -8.65 18.85
CA ILE A 144 -29.65 -7.72 17.80
C ILE A 144 -30.79 -7.36 16.84
N CYS A 145 -31.75 -8.26 16.59
CA CYS A 145 -32.94 -7.97 15.78
C CYS A 145 -34.07 -7.27 16.54
N ARG A 146 -33.90 -6.96 17.83
CA ARG A 146 -34.95 -6.35 18.68
C ARG A 146 -34.72 -4.86 18.97
N ARG A 147 -33.68 -4.24 18.40
CA ARG A 147 -33.41 -2.80 18.49
C ARG A 147 -33.41 -2.16 17.10
#